data_AF-A0A818ZUB1-F1
#
_entry.id   AF-A0A818ZUB1-F1
#
_cell.length_a   1.000
_cell.length_b   1.000
_cell.length_c   1.000
_cell.angle_alpha   90.00
_cell.angle_beta   90.00
_cell.angle_gamma   90.00
#
_symmetry.space_group_name_H-M   'P 1'
#
loop_
_entity.id
_entity.type
_entity.pdbx_description
1 polymer ?
#
loop_
_entity_poly.entity_id
_entity_poly.type
_entity_poly.pdbx_seq_one_letter_code
_entity_poly.pdbx_strand_id
1 'polypeptide(L)'
;MIIEQLENDHENFTTIERAGLIDDLFNLARANIIPSSLVFNMLNNSHLERAYIVWERILDGINYIEQMIVTSYSNFDFYEQWHSYLIDLIRPIYTYFD
;
A
#
# COMPACT_ATOMS: atom_id res chain seq x y z
N MET A 1 8.35 14.75 7.90
CA MET A 1 9.17 15.14 6.73
C MET A 1 8.91 14.40 5.39
N ILE A 2 8.11 13.32 5.31
CA ILE A 2 7.38 12.94 4.06
C ILE A 2 5.90 12.69 4.39
N ILE A 3 5.67 12.00 5.53
CA ILE A 3 4.33 11.82 6.12
C ILE A 3 3.63 13.16 6.42
N GLU A 4 4.34 14.12 7.03
CA GLU A 4 3.81 15.49 7.22
C GLU A 4 3.46 16.20 5.91
N GLN A 5 4.09 15.83 4.79
CA GLN A 5 3.86 16.48 3.50
C GLN A 5 2.68 15.84 2.76
N LEU A 6 2.47 14.53 2.95
CA LEU A 6 1.24 13.81 2.59
C LEU A 6 0.00 14.40 3.29
N GLU A 7 0.13 14.75 4.57
CA GLU A 7 -0.98 15.29 5.37
C GLU A 7 -1.30 16.77 5.05
N ASN A 8 -0.31 17.58 4.67
CA ASN A 8 -0.49 19.03 4.54
C ASN A 8 -0.70 19.54 3.11
N ASP A 9 -0.23 18.85 2.04
CA ASP A 9 -0.38 19.35 0.67
C ASP A 9 -0.21 18.26 -0.42
N HIS A 10 -1.27 17.50 -0.67
CA HIS A 10 -1.26 16.35 -1.58
C HIS A 10 -1.29 16.73 -3.08
N GLU A 11 -1.50 18.00 -3.43
CA GLU A 11 -1.56 18.47 -4.84
C GLU A 11 -0.20 18.80 -5.47
N ASN A 12 0.90 18.82 -4.69
CA ASN A 12 2.23 19.23 -5.16
C ASN A 12 3.12 18.09 -5.69
N PHE A 13 2.66 16.83 -5.68
CA PHE A 13 3.41 15.70 -6.22
C PHE A 13 2.82 15.25 -7.56
N THR A 14 3.67 15.17 -8.58
CA THR A 14 3.34 14.49 -9.83
C THR A 14 2.99 13.03 -9.57
N THR A 15 2.21 12.45 -10.46
CA THR A 15 1.86 11.03 -10.42
C THR A 15 3.10 10.12 -10.33
N ILE A 16 4.21 10.49 -11.01
CA ILE A 16 5.45 9.72 -11.00
C ILE A 16 6.13 9.81 -9.62
N GLU A 17 6.17 10.99 -9.01
CA GLU A 17 6.75 11.16 -7.67
C GLU A 17 5.97 10.36 -6.62
N ARG A 18 4.64 10.35 -6.69
CA ARG A 18 3.82 9.52 -5.78
C ARG A 18 4.08 8.03 -5.98
N ALA A 19 4.19 7.55 -7.22
CA ALA A 19 4.53 6.16 -7.50
C ALA A 19 5.92 5.79 -6.95
N GLY A 20 6.91 6.68 -7.10
CA GLY A 20 8.26 6.49 -6.53
C GLY A 20 8.24 6.43 -5.00
N LEU A 21 7.48 7.31 -4.34
CA LEU A 21 7.36 7.32 -2.88
C LEU A 21 6.76 6.01 -2.34
N ILE A 22 5.77 5.44 -3.04
CA ILE A 22 5.19 4.15 -2.68
C ILE A 22 6.23 3.04 -2.79
N ASP A 23 6.96 3.00 -3.91
CA ASP A 23 8.02 2.01 -4.12
C ASP A 23 9.10 2.10 -3.03
N ASP A 24 9.57 3.31 -2.72
CA ASP A 24 10.54 3.56 -1.65
C ASP A 24 10.01 3.11 -0.28
N LEU A 25 8.76 3.42 0.05
CA LEU A 25 8.15 3.01 1.32
C LEU A 25 8.14 1.48 1.48
N PHE A 26 7.74 0.76 0.44
CA PHE A 26 7.73 -0.71 0.45
C PHE A 26 9.16 -1.28 0.53
N ASN A 27 10.10 -0.73 -0.23
CA ASN A 27 11.49 -1.18 -0.22
C ASN A 27 12.18 -0.94 1.12
N LEU A 28 11.96 0.22 1.76
CA LEU A 28 12.49 0.53 3.08
C LEU A 28 11.87 -0.35 4.17
N ALA A 29 10.57 -0.63 4.10
CA ALA A 29 9.91 -1.50 5.06
C ALA A 29 10.40 -2.95 4.91
N ARG A 30 10.57 -3.42 3.67
CA ARG A 30 11.16 -4.74 3.36
C ARG A 30 12.58 -4.88 3.90
N ALA A 31 13.38 -3.81 3.84
CA ALA A 31 14.72 -3.77 4.39
C ALA A 31 14.76 -3.63 5.92
N ASN A 32 13.60 -3.61 6.60
CA ASN A 32 13.46 -3.30 8.03
C ASN A 32 14.05 -1.95 8.45
N ILE A 33 14.17 -1.00 7.51
CA ILE A 33 14.68 0.36 7.76
C ILE A 33 13.58 1.21 8.40
N ILE A 34 12.32 1.00 8.01
CA ILE A 34 11.16 1.65 8.58
C ILE A 34 10.15 0.62 9.11
N PRO A 35 9.30 0.98 10.09
CA PRO A 35 8.26 0.08 10.58
C PRO A 35 7.22 -0.25 9.50
N SER A 36 6.82 -1.51 9.39
CA SER A 36 5.78 -1.95 8.45
C SER A 36 4.42 -1.27 8.68
N SER A 37 4.16 -0.74 9.88
CA SER A 37 2.97 0.05 10.18
C SER A 37 2.83 1.29 9.29
N LEU A 38 3.94 1.85 8.79
CA LEU A 38 3.89 2.97 7.86
C LEU A 38 3.33 2.57 6.49
N VAL A 39 3.64 1.35 6.03
CA VAL A 39 3.08 0.79 4.80
C VAL A 39 1.57 0.58 4.95
N PHE A 40 1.12 0.01 6.07
CA PHE A 40 -0.31 -0.18 6.32
C PHE A 40 -1.08 1.14 6.44
N ASN A 41 -0.47 2.16 7.07
CA ASN A 41 -1.06 3.50 7.11
C ASN A 41 -1.19 4.11 5.71
N MET A 42 -0.19 3.94 4.85
CA MET A 42 -0.26 4.40 3.46
C MET A 42 -1.37 3.68 2.69
N LEU A 43 -1.43 2.34 2.79
CA LEU A 43 -2.48 1.53 2.17
C LEU A 43 -3.87 2.01 2.60
N ASN A 44 -4.10 2.22 3.90
CA ASN A 44 -5.40 2.70 4.37
C ASN A 44 -5.81 4.06 3.78
N ASN A 45 -4.84 4.90 3.39
CA ASN A 45 -5.08 6.20 2.76
C ASN A 45 -5.08 6.15 1.22
N SER A 46 -4.77 5.00 0.61
CA SER A 46 -4.63 4.89 -0.85
C SER A 46 -5.95 4.97 -1.61
N HIS A 47 -7.10 4.87 -0.94
CA HIS A 47 -8.43 5.07 -1.52
C HIS A 47 -8.64 6.48 -2.14
N LEU A 48 -7.77 7.44 -1.80
CA LEU A 48 -7.75 8.78 -2.40
C LEU A 48 -6.99 8.84 -3.73
N GLU A 49 -6.17 7.82 -4.04
CA GLU A 49 -5.38 7.77 -5.26
C GLU A 49 -6.20 7.26 -6.45
N ARG A 50 -6.07 7.94 -7.60
CA ARG A 50 -6.80 7.60 -8.83
C ARG A 50 -5.89 7.29 -10.01
N ALA A 51 -4.60 7.53 -9.87
CA ALA A 51 -3.66 7.29 -10.95
C ALA A 51 -3.28 5.80 -11.05
N TYR A 52 -3.47 5.23 -12.24
CA TYR A 52 -3.17 3.84 -12.55
C TYR A 52 -1.74 3.42 -12.17
N ILE A 53 -0.74 4.21 -12.56
CA ILE A 53 0.67 3.90 -12.30
C ILE A 53 1.02 3.89 -10.80
N VAL A 54 0.26 4.62 -9.97
CA VAL A 54 0.45 4.60 -8.52
C VAL A 54 -0.19 3.32 -7.94
N TRP A 55 -1.36 2.93 -8.45
CA TRP A 55 -2.00 1.66 -8.10
C TRP A 55 -1.18 0.44 -8.52
N GLU A 56 -0.48 0.49 -9.65
CA GLU A 56 0.47 -0.55 -10.06
C GLU A 56 1.52 -0.80 -8.95
N ARG A 57 2.12 0.26 -8.40
CA ARG A 57 3.11 0.15 -7.32
C ARG A 57 2.52 -0.31 -5.99
N ILE A 58 1.29 0.08 -5.69
CA ILE A 58 0.56 -0.42 -4.52
C ILE A 58 0.35 -1.94 -4.63
N LEU A 59 -0.07 -2.42 -5.81
CA LEU A 59 -0.31 -3.83 -6.06
C LEU A 59 0.96 -4.67 -5.98
N ASP A 60 2.09 -4.17 -6.48
CA ASP A 60 3.40 -4.81 -6.32
C ASP A 60 3.75 -5.00 -4.84
N GLY A 61 3.53 -3.97 -4.03
CA GLY A 61 3.75 -4.02 -2.60
C GLY A 61 2.80 -4.97 -1.85
N ILE A 62 1.52 -5.03 -2.24
CA ILE A 62 0.53 -5.99 -1.74
C ILE A 62 0.96 -7.43 -2.03
N ASN A 63 1.38 -7.72 -3.27
CA ASN A 63 1.85 -9.04 -3.67
C ASN A 63 3.07 -9.49 -2.83
N TYR A 64 3.98 -8.56 -2.52
CA TYR A 64 5.09 -8.85 -1.61
C TYR A 64 4.61 -9.24 -0.19
N ILE A 65 3.68 -8.50 0.39
CA ILE A 65 3.12 -8.81 1.72
C ILE A 65 2.42 -10.18 1.70
N GLU A 66 1.65 -10.46 0.66
CA GLU A 66 0.98 -11.75 0.47
C GLU A 66 2.00 -12.90 0.44
N GLN A 67 3.08 -12.78 -0.34
CA GLN A 67 4.15 -13.78 -0.39
C GLN A 67 4.80 -13.98 0.99
N MET A 68 5.04 -12.91 1.74
CA MET A 68 5.59 -13.01 3.11
C MET A 68 4.65 -13.76 4.06
N ILE A 69 3.34 -13.53 3.95
CA ILE A 69 2.33 -14.20 4.77
C ILE A 69 2.23 -15.68 4.41
N VAL A 70 2.19 -16.01 3.11
CA VAL A 70 2.06 -17.39 2.61
C VAL A 70 3.30 -18.23 2.91
N THR A 71 4.49 -17.63 2.91
CA THR A 71 5.76 -18.33 3.18
C THR A 71 6.03 -18.57 4.67
N SER A 72 5.27 -17.93 5.56
CA SER A 72 5.41 -18.08 7.01
C SER A 72 4.57 -19.27 7.51
N TYR A 73 5.22 -20.24 8.15
CA TYR A 73 4.73 -21.62 8.46
C TYR A 73 3.46 -21.76 9.33
N SER A 74 2.74 -20.69 9.70
CA SER A 74 1.71 -20.70 10.76
C SER A 74 0.44 -19.86 10.49
N ASN A 75 0.01 -19.71 9.24
CA ASN A 75 -0.72 -18.49 8.86
C ASN A 75 -2.12 -18.64 8.26
N PHE A 76 -2.85 -19.75 8.40
CA PHE A 76 -4.21 -19.82 7.83
C PHE A 76 -5.10 -18.67 8.33
N ASP A 77 -5.16 -18.45 9.65
CA ASP A 77 -5.94 -17.34 10.23
C ASP A 77 -5.41 -15.96 9.83
N PHE A 78 -4.10 -15.84 9.57
CA PHE A 78 -3.47 -14.58 9.17
C PHE A 78 -3.70 -14.27 7.69
N TYR A 79 -3.72 -15.31 6.86
CA TYR A 79 -4.05 -15.24 5.45
C TYR A 79 -5.51 -14.83 5.24
N GLU A 80 -6.45 -15.41 5.99
CA GLU A 80 -7.87 -15.02 5.94
C GLU A 80 -8.09 -13.55 6.35
N GLN A 81 -7.39 -13.10 7.40
CA GLN A 81 -7.42 -11.68 7.83
C GLN A 81 -6.85 -10.75 6.77
N TRP A 82 -5.72 -11.11 6.17
CA TRP A 82 -5.11 -10.36 5.08
C TRP A 82 -6.01 -10.28 3.86
N HIS A 83 -6.63 -11.39 3.46
CA HIS A 83 -7.54 -11.44 2.33
C HIS A 83 -8.78 -10.56 2.55
N SER A 84 -9.37 -10.63 3.75
CA SER A 84 -10.50 -9.78 4.14
C SER A 84 -10.12 -8.30 4.10
N TYR A 85 -8.94 -7.94 4.63
CA TYR A 85 -8.40 -6.59 4.59
C TYR A 85 -8.22 -6.09 3.14
N LEU A 86 -7.66 -6.91 2.25
CA LEU A 86 -7.47 -6.53 0.84
C LEU A 86 -8.79 -6.29 0.11
N ILE A 87 -9.81 -7.12 0.36
CA ILE A 87 -11.13 -6.90 -0.21
C ILE A 87 -11.69 -5.54 0.24
N ASP A 88 -11.60 -5.22 1.53
CA ASP A 88 -12.09 -3.96 2.07
C ASP A 88 -11.32 -2.75 1.52
N LEU A 89 -10.01 -2.90 1.31
CA LEU A 89 -9.14 -1.89 0.72
C LEU A 89 -9.50 -1.60 -0.74
N ILE A 90 -9.77 -2.64 -1.53
CA ILE A 90 -9.95 -2.52 -2.99
C ILE A 90 -11.40 -2.19 -3.39
N ARG A 91 -12.38 -2.60 -2.57
CA ARG A 91 -13.81 -2.43 -2.86
C ARG A 91 -14.19 -1.00 -3.31
N PRO A 92 -13.75 0.08 -2.65
CA PRO A 92 -14.11 1.45 -3.04
C PRO A 92 -13.61 1.84 -4.45
N ILE A 93 -12.51 1.26 -4.88
CA ILE A 93 -11.89 1.52 -6.19
C ILE A 93 -12.68 0.82 -7.28
N TYR A 94 -13.02 -0.44 -7.06
CA TYR A 94 -13.80 -1.23 -8.02
C TYR A 94 -15.14 -0.55 -8.31
N THR A 95 -15.84 -0.09 -7.26
CA THR A 95 -17.10 0.67 -7.41
C THR A 95 -16.96 2.05 -8.03
N TYR A 96 -15.75 2.59 -8.15
CA TYR A 96 -15.50 3.88 -8.81
C TYR A 96 -15.27 3.73 -10.32
N PHE A 97 -14.87 2.54 -10.79
CA PHE A 97 -14.60 2.27 -12.20
C PHE A 97 -15.74 1.49 -12.92
N ASP A 98 -16.74 1.02 -12.18
CA ASP A 98 -18.02 0.49 -12.68
C ASP A 98 -19.07 1.61 -12.90
#